data_AF-A0A1I7V2B9-F1
#
_entry.id   AF-A0A1I7V2B9-F1
#
_cell.length_a   1.000
_cell.length_b   1.000
_cell.length_c   1.000
_cell.angle_alpha   90.00
_cell.angle_beta   90.00
_cell.angle_gamma   90.00
#
_symmetry.space_group_name_H-M   'P 1'
#
loop_
_entity.id
_entity.type
_entity.pdbx_description
1 polymer ?
#
loop_
_entity_poly.entity_id
_entity_poly.type
_entity_poly.pdbx_seq_one_letter_code
_entity_poly.pdbx_strand_id
1 'polypeptide(L)'
;MTDLCQKTSACYGTVKCKESIDQKIKVDSTCDENQYLFGDVPECIKWFFKEFLNYDLVFQLNLTTREDAFISGESCVRKVLNESQFFECDRDAVNFINSNYNQVVNYLTSKPVSKPCQGVYPLYQKLQCEVMRDVWEAMDEKLDVETSNRTEVDRFLEQGKRVAECMSHSCLYNAKDIREVEFRCRMVKLDHSEILECFKKIRDSKEDLSEKFKCLKEDSELKKRRECRLKVYAEMCGEAARDSFEENEQFLLSLAGNRTAD
;
A
#
# COMPACT_ATOMS: atom_id res chain seq x y z
N MET A 1 23.68 -13.40 6.28
CA MET A 1 24.07 -13.02 7.66
C MET A 1 24.50 -14.22 8.52
N THR A 2 24.99 -15.28 7.88
CA THR A 2 25.11 -16.62 8.47
C THR A 2 26.48 -16.87 9.12
N ASP A 3 27.56 -16.32 8.54
CA ASP A 3 28.95 -16.63 8.95
C ASP A 3 29.31 -16.13 10.37
N LEU A 4 28.94 -14.88 10.72
CA LEU A 4 29.21 -14.34 12.06
C LEU A 4 28.42 -15.07 13.15
N CYS A 5 27.16 -15.38 12.87
CA CYS A 5 26.29 -16.12 13.78
C CYS A 5 26.82 -17.54 14.02
N GLN A 6 27.19 -18.25 12.97
CA GLN A 6 27.78 -19.58 13.07
C GLN A 6 29.11 -19.56 13.85
N LYS A 7 30.00 -18.61 13.57
CA LYS A 7 31.28 -18.45 14.27
C LYS A 7 31.10 -18.16 15.76
N THR A 8 30.16 -17.27 16.09
CA THR A 8 29.91 -16.86 17.48
C THR A 8 29.25 -17.99 18.27
N SER A 9 28.25 -18.67 17.67
CA SER A 9 27.62 -19.86 18.28
C SER A 9 28.61 -21.00 18.48
N ALA A 10 29.45 -21.26 17.48
CA ALA A 10 30.51 -22.27 17.58
C ALA A 10 31.50 -21.93 18.71
N CYS A 11 31.92 -20.66 18.81
CA CYS A 11 32.81 -20.20 19.88
C CYS A 11 32.24 -20.52 21.26
N TYR A 12 31.00 -20.12 21.55
CA TYR A 12 30.36 -20.45 22.83
C TYR A 12 30.08 -21.96 23.00
N GLY A 13 29.87 -22.69 21.90
CA GLY A 13 29.72 -24.15 21.94
C GLY A 13 30.98 -24.92 22.33
N THR A 14 32.18 -24.35 22.14
CA THR A 14 33.44 -25.00 22.54
C THR A 14 33.67 -24.97 24.05
N VAL A 15 33.10 -23.99 24.76
CA VAL A 15 33.26 -23.82 26.20
C VAL A 15 32.05 -24.42 26.90
N LYS A 16 32.28 -25.39 27.79
CA LYS A 16 31.20 -26.16 28.44
C LYS A 16 30.72 -25.57 29.79
N CYS A 17 31.15 -24.36 30.14
CA CYS A 17 30.65 -23.72 31.36
C CYS A 17 29.22 -23.20 31.17
N LYS A 18 28.50 -23.03 32.28
CA LYS A 18 27.09 -22.61 32.25
C LYS A 18 26.90 -21.29 31.54
N GLU A 19 27.76 -20.31 31.82
CA GLU A 19 27.72 -18.99 31.20
C GLU A 19 27.86 -19.08 29.68
N SER A 20 28.72 -19.96 29.18
CA SER A 20 28.91 -20.15 27.75
C SER A 20 27.71 -20.82 27.09
N ILE A 21 27.10 -21.80 27.75
CA ILE A 21 25.87 -22.43 27.27
C ILE A 21 24.74 -21.38 27.19
N ASP A 22 24.58 -20.58 28.25
CA ASP A 22 23.56 -19.52 28.30
C ASP A 22 23.78 -18.47 27.20
N GLN A 23 25.04 -18.08 26.94
CA GLN A 23 25.36 -17.15 25.85
C GLN A 23 25.14 -17.77 24.48
N LYS A 24 25.45 -19.05 24.29
CA LYS A 24 25.17 -19.75 23.04
C LYS A 24 23.68 -19.70 22.71
N ILE A 25 22.83 -20.06 23.67
CA ILE A 25 21.37 -20.04 23.51
C ILE A 25 20.90 -18.64 23.12
N LYS A 26 21.42 -17.61 23.78
CA LYS A 26 21.08 -16.21 23.48
C LYS A 26 21.51 -15.79 22.08
N VAL A 27 22.72 -16.16 21.66
CA VAL A 27 23.25 -15.87 20.32
C VAL A 27 22.43 -16.60 19.26
N ASP A 28 22.17 -17.89 19.43
CA ASP A 28 21.37 -18.70 18.51
C ASP A 28 19.98 -18.07 18.33
N SER A 29 19.30 -17.75 19.44
CA SER A 29 17.99 -17.09 19.40
C SER A 29 18.02 -15.74 18.69
N THR A 30 19.05 -14.93 18.91
CA THR A 30 19.19 -13.61 18.27
C THR A 30 19.47 -13.76 16.77
N CYS A 31 20.28 -14.76 16.42
CA CYS A 31 20.64 -15.05 15.04
C CYS A 31 19.44 -15.56 14.25
N ASP A 32 18.62 -16.43 14.83
CA ASP A 32 17.37 -16.87 14.22
C ASP A 32 16.41 -15.70 14.02
N GLU A 33 16.24 -14.83 15.03
CA GLU A 33 15.43 -13.62 14.91
C GLU A 33 15.91 -12.70 13.78
N ASN A 34 17.23 -12.52 13.66
CA ASN A 34 17.82 -11.71 12.60
C ASN A 34 17.58 -12.29 11.20
N GLN A 35 17.48 -13.62 11.05
CA GLN A 35 17.12 -14.20 9.75
C GLN A 35 15.73 -13.74 9.32
N TYR A 36 14.74 -13.72 10.23
CA TYR A 36 13.40 -13.24 9.90
C TYR A 36 13.31 -11.73 9.64
N LEU A 37 14.29 -10.95 10.11
CA LEU A 37 14.29 -9.49 9.98
C LEU A 37 15.07 -8.99 8.77
N PHE A 38 16.09 -9.73 8.34
CA PHE A 38 17.08 -9.22 7.40
C PHE A 38 17.58 -10.30 6.44
N GLY A 39 17.91 -9.88 5.22
CA GLY A 39 18.48 -10.75 4.19
C GLY A 39 17.42 -11.56 3.48
N ASP A 40 17.74 -12.81 3.17
CA ASP A 40 17.06 -13.58 2.12
C ASP A 40 15.67 -14.09 2.53
N VAL A 41 15.39 -14.24 3.84
CA VAL A 41 14.08 -14.71 4.33
C VAL A 41 13.00 -13.63 4.12
N PRO A 42 13.14 -12.37 4.57
CA PRO A 42 12.21 -11.30 4.21
C PRO A 42 11.98 -11.14 2.71
N GLU A 43 13.04 -11.21 1.90
CA GLU A 43 12.92 -11.13 0.44
C GLU A 43 12.11 -12.28 -0.14
N CYS A 44 12.34 -13.51 0.34
CA CYS A 44 11.55 -14.67 -0.08
C CYS A 44 10.07 -14.56 0.35
N ILE A 45 9.80 -14.02 1.54
CA ILE A 45 8.42 -13.76 2.00
C ILE A 45 7.76 -12.68 1.14
N LYS A 46 8.48 -11.62 0.78
CA LYS A 46 8.00 -10.58 -0.14
C LYS A 46 7.66 -11.17 -1.51
N TRP A 47 8.55 -11.99 -2.07
CA TRP A 47 8.31 -12.71 -3.31
C TRP A 47 7.08 -13.61 -3.21
N PHE A 48 6.94 -14.36 -2.12
CA PHE A 48 5.78 -15.23 -1.90
C PHE A 48 4.46 -14.44 -1.93
N PHE A 49 4.40 -13.28 -1.27
CA PHE A 49 3.21 -12.42 -1.35
C PHE A 49 2.90 -11.96 -2.78
N LYS A 50 3.92 -11.71 -3.59
CA LYS A 50 3.75 -11.30 -5.01
C LYS A 50 3.07 -12.39 -5.83
N GLU A 51 3.48 -13.64 -5.67
CA GLU A 51 2.85 -14.77 -6.36
C GLU A 51 1.39 -14.98 -5.94
N PHE A 52 1.07 -14.70 -4.68
CA PHE A 52 -0.27 -14.90 -4.14
C PHE A 52 -1.16 -13.65 -4.16
N LEU A 53 -0.74 -12.56 -4.81
CA LEU A 53 -1.48 -11.29 -4.80
C LEU A 53 -2.91 -11.38 -5.38
N ASN A 54 -3.14 -12.34 -6.28
CA ASN A 54 -4.45 -12.62 -6.86
C ASN A 54 -5.33 -13.53 -5.99
N TYR A 55 -4.83 -14.01 -4.85
CA TYR A 55 -5.57 -14.86 -3.92
C TYR A 55 -5.94 -14.06 -2.67
N ASP A 56 -7.17 -13.56 -2.63
CA ASP A 56 -7.67 -12.70 -1.55
C ASP A 56 -7.52 -13.31 -0.15
N LEU A 57 -7.51 -14.64 -0.02
CA LEU A 57 -7.34 -15.36 1.26
C LEU A 57 -6.01 -15.03 1.98
N VAL A 58 -4.93 -14.78 1.24
CA VAL A 58 -3.60 -14.47 1.83
C VAL A 58 -3.54 -13.03 2.34
N PHE A 59 -4.43 -12.17 1.84
CA PHE A 59 -4.50 -10.74 2.15
C PHE A 59 -5.69 -10.35 3.02
N GLN A 60 -6.37 -11.32 3.62
CA GLN A 60 -7.45 -11.03 4.55
C GLN A 60 -6.93 -10.34 5.81
N LEU A 61 -7.67 -9.31 6.24
CA LEU A 61 -7.42 -8.58 7.48
C LEU A 61 -7.77 -9.42 8.72
N ASN A 62 -8.63 -10.43 8.57
CA ASN A 62 -8.94 -11.36 9.65
C ASN A 62 -7.75 -12.31 9.87
N LEU A 63 -7.02 -12.04 10.94
CA LEU A 63 -5.82 -12.78 11.32
C LEU A 63 -6.07 -14.27 11.57
N THR A 64 -7.22 -14.64 12.15
CA THR A 64 -7.58 -16.04 12.40
C THR A 64 -7.86 -16.77 11.10
N THR A 65 -8.65 -16.19 10.20
CA THR A 65 -8.93 -16.82 8.89
C THR A 65 -7.67 -16.95 8.06
N ARG A 66 -6.76 -15.96 8.15
CA ARG A 66 -5.46 -16.01 7.49
C ARG A 66 -4.56 -17.11 8.05
N GLU A 67 -4.53 -17.28 9.38
CA GLU A 67 -3.82 -18.37 10.04
C GLU A 67 -4.34 -19.74 9.60
N ASP A 68 -5.65 -19.93 9.63
CA ASP A 68 -6.29 -21.16 9.16
C ASP A 68 -5.95 -21.47 7.70
N ALA A 69 -5.89 -20.45 6.84
CA ALA A 69 -5.49 -20.59 5.44
C ALA A 69 -4.03 -21.05 5.29
N PHE A 70 -3.10 -20.50 6.07
CA PHE A 70 -1.70 -20.93 6.04
C PHE A 70 -1.50 -22.33 6.62
N ILE A 71 -2.23 -22.70 7.66
CA ILE A 71 -2.14 -24.03 8.29
C ILE A 71 -2.75 -25.08 7.35
N SER A 72 -3.99 -24.88 6.89
CA SER A 72 -4.65 -25.82 5.98
C SER A 72 -3.97 -25.91 4.61
N GLY A 73 -3.37 -24.80 4.15
CA GLY A 73 -2.64 -24.68 2.90
C GLY A 73 -1.15 -25.02 2.98
N GLU A 74 -0.62 -25.49 4.12
CA GLU A 74 0.83 -25.66 4.35
C GLU A 74 1.54 -26.43 3.22
N SER A 75 0.95 -27.54 2.77
CA SER A 75 1.52 -28.35 1.67
C SER A 75 1.67 -27.56 0.37
N CYS A 76 0.73 -26.67 0.06
CA CYS A 76 0.78 -25.79 -1.11
C CYS A 76 1.86 -24.72 -0.94
N VAL A 77 1.88 -24.05 0.21
CA VAL A 77 2.87 -23.00 0.51
C VAL A 77 4.29 -23.55 0.43
N ARG A 78 4.55 -24.69 1.07
CA ARG A 78 5.85 -25.35 1.02
C ARG A 78 6.25 -25.77 -0.38
N LYS A 79 5.30 -26.27 -1.19
CA LYS A 79 5.56 -26.61 -2.58
C LYS A 79 6.03 -25.38 -3.36
N VAL A 80 5.32 -24.26 -3.26
CA VAL A 80 5.69 -23.02 -3.96
C VAL A 80 7.05 -22.50 -3.51
N LEU A 81 7.33 -22.49 -2.21
CA LEU A 81 8.64 -22.09 -1.67
C LEU A 81 9.77 -23.05 -2.11
N ASN A 82 9.51 -24.35 -2.19
CA ASN A 82 10.49 -25.32 -2.66
C ASN A 82 10.78 -25.19 -4.15
N GLU A 83 9.79 -24.78 -4.95
CA GLU A 83 9.98 -24.50 -6.37
C GLU A 83 10.75 -23.17 -6.56
N SER A 84 10.50 -22.17 -5.71
CA SER A 84 11.14 -20.85 -5.81
C SER A 84 12.65 -20.83 -5.59
N GLN A 85 13.20 -21.87 -4.93
CA GLN A 85 14.65 -21.98 -4.69
C GLN A 85 15.51 -22.04 -5.97
N PHE A 86 14.89 -22.26 -7.13
CA PHE A 86 15.58 -22.38 -8.42
C PHE A 86 15.60 -21.08 -9.23
N PHE A 87 14.84 -20.06 -8.83
CA PHE A 87 14.69 -18.85 -9.63
C PHE A 87 14.60 -17.54 -8.82
N GLU A 88 14.15 -17.56 -7.57
CA GLU A 88 13.87 -16.31 -6.81
C GLU A 88 14.37 -16.37 -5.37
N CYS A 89 14.01 -17.40 -4.59
CA CYS A 89 14.42 -17.49 -3.19
C CYS A 89 15.78 -18.17 -3.04
N ASP A 90 16.59 -17.70 -2.08
CA ASP A 90 17.79 -18.44 -1.66
C ASP A 90 17.41 -19.78 -1.01
N ARG A 91 18.22 -20.82 -1.29
CA ARG A 91 17.97 -22.17 -0.78
C ARG A 91 17.99 -22.23 0.75
N ASP A 92 18.91 -21.52 1.39
CA ASP A 92 19.02 -21.53 2.85
C ASP A 92 17.82 -20.82 3.48
N ALA A 93 17.33 -19.74 2.85
CA ALA A 93 16.10 -19.07 3.27
C ALA A 93 14.88 -20.00 3.18
N VAL A 94 14.71 -20.72 2.07
CA VAL A 94 13.62 -21.68 1.89
C VAL A 94 13.70 -22.80 2.93
N ASN A 95 14.90 -23.35 3.15
CA ASN A 95 15.11 -24.38 4.17
C ASN A 95 14.76 -23.85 5.57
N PHE A 96 15.20 -22.64 5.90
CA PHE A 96 14.91 -22.01 7.19
C PHE A 96 13.41 -21.77 7.39
N ILE A 97 12.71 -21.21 6.39
CA ILE A 97 11.26 -21.02 6.42
C ILE A 97 10.55 -22.36 6.61
N ASN A 98 10.97 -23.38 5.87
CA ASN A 98 10.37 -24.71 5.96
C ASN A 98 10.55 -25.34 7.34
N SER A 99 11.75 -25.29 7.90
CA SER A 99 12.05 -25.84 9.22
C SER A 99 11.31 -25.09 10.33
N ASN A 100 10.95 -23.83 10.10
CA ASN A 100 10.32 -22.95 11.09
C ASN A 100 8.92 -22.47 10.67
N TYR A 101 8.21 -23.26 9.85
CA TYR A 101 6.98 -22.81 9.20
C TYR A 101 5.93 -22.26 10.16
N ASN A 102 5.65 -22.94 11.27
CA ASN A 102 4.68 -22.46 12.26
C ASN A 102 5.07 -21.11 12.86
N GLN A 103 6.37 -20.87 13.06
CA GLN A 103 6.86 -19.59 13.55
C GLN A 103 6.68 -18.49 12.50
N VAL A 104 6.91 -18.80 11.22
CA VAL A 104 6.64 -17.90 10.10
C VAL A 104 5.14 -17.57 10.03
N VAL A 105 4.26 -18.58 10.13
CA VAL A 105 2.80 -18.36 10.17
C VAL A 105 2.44 -17.43 11.33
N ASN A 106 2.96 -17.68 12.53
CA ASN A 106 2.75 -16.79 13.67
C ASN A 106 3.18 -15.34 13.38
N TYR A 107 4.33 -15.13 12.71
CA TYR A 107 4.74 -13.78 12.33
C TYR A 107 3.86 -13.14 11.26
N LEU A 108 3.17 -13.93 10.45
CA LEU A 108 2.22 -13.44 9.44
C LEU A 108 0.84 -13.14 10.04
N THR A 109 0.46 -13.79 11.13
CA THR A 109 -0.93 -13.84 11.60
C THR A 109 -1.14 -13.41 13.04
N SER A 110 -0.10 -13.32 13.87
CA SER A 110 -0.24 -13.00 15.29
C SER A 110 0.30 -11.62 15.62
N LYS A 111 -0.60 -10.69 15.94
CA LYS A 111 -0.21 -9.35 16.39
C LYS A 111 0.48 -9.42 17.76
N PRO A 112 1.72 -8.91 17.90
CA PRO A 112 2.42 -8.95 19.18
C PRO A 112 1.72 -8.07 20.21
N VAL A 113 1.58 -8.59 21.44
CA VAL A 113 0.97 -7.88 22.58
C VAL A 113 1.81 -6.69 23.03
N SER A 114 3.13 -6.75 22.84
CA SER A 114 4.09 -5.73 23.25
C SER A 114 4.83 -5.15 22.03
N LYS A 115 4.97 -3.82 21.97
CA LYS A 115 5.72 -3.08 20.92
C LYS A 115 5.24 -3.40 19.49
N PRO A 116 4.06 -2.90 19.09
CA PRO A 116 3.41 -3.29 17.83
C PRO A 116 4.20 -2.94 16.55
N CYS A 117 5.22 -2.07 16.64
CA CYS A 117 5.97 -1.55 15.50
C CYS A 117 7.45 -1.94 15.50
N GLN A 118 7.83 -2.95 16.27
CA GLN A 118 9.18 -3.52 16.27
C GLN A 118 9.10 -5.04 16.06
N GLY A 119 10.10 -5.60 15.39
CA GLY A 119 10.22 -7.03 15.16
C GLY A 119 9.62 -7.52 13.83
N VAL A 120 9.45 -8.83 13.72
CA VAL A 120 9.16 -9.52 12.45
C VAL A 120 7.73 -9.28 11.97
N TYR A 121 6.74 -9.34 12.86
CA TYR A 121 5.33 -9.13 12.50
C TYR A 121 5.09 -7.81 11.75
N PRO A 122 5.46 -6.63 12.28
CA PRO A 122 5.21 -5.38 11.56
C PRO A 122 6.01 -5.28 10.26
N LEU A 123 7.20 -5.88 10.18
CA LEU A 123 7.97 -5.98 8.94
C LEU A 123 7.20 -6.77 7.88
N TYR A 124 6.69 -7.95 8.20
CA TYR A 124 5.97 -8.80 7.24
C TYR A 124 4.64 -8.20 6.80
N GLN A 125 3.91 -7.52 7.71
CA GLN A 125 2.75 -6.71 7.35
C GLN A 125 3.12 -5.59 6.38
N LYS A 126 4.25 -4.92 6.59
CA LYS A 126 4.74 -3.89 5.66
C LYS A 126 5.07 -4.48 4.30
N LEU A 127 5.83 -5.58 4.23
CA LEU A 127 6.20 -6.25 2.97
C LEU A 127 4.96 -6.64 2.17
N GLN A 128 3.91 -7.10 2.85
CA GLN A 128 2.64 -7.42 2.20
C GLN A 128 2.02 -6.19 1.51
N CYS A 129 1.96 -5.05 2.20
CA CYS A 129 1.44 -3.82 1.61
C CYS A 129 2.38 -3.26 0.52
N GLU A 130 3.70 -3.43 0.65
CA GLU A 130 4.66 -3.03 -0.38
C GLU A 130 4.38 -3.77 -1.69
N VAL A 131 4.13 -5.09 -1.66
CA VAL A 131 3.81 -5.84 -2.87
C VAL A 131 2.51 -5.33 -3.54
N MET A 132 1.49 -5.00 -2.73
CA MET A 132 0.26 -4.37 -3.26
C MET A 132 0.54 -3.00 -3.88
N ARG A 133 1.43 -2.23 -3.25
CA ARG A 133 1.84 -0.91 -3.71
C ARG A 133 2.66 -0.99 -5.00
N ASP A 134 3.60 -1.93 -5.11
CA ASP A 134 4.41 -2.15 -6.31
C ASP A 134 3.51 -2.44 -7.53
N VAL A 135 2.44 -3.23 -7.33
CA VAL A 135 1.43 -3.49 -8.38
C VAL A 135 0.64 -2.24 -8.73
N TRP A 136 0.26 -1.43 -7.73
CA TRP A 136 -0.45 -0.17 -7.94
C TRP A 136 0.42 0.88 -8.66
N GLU A 137 1.68 1.02 -8.28
CA GLU A 137 2.66 1.89 -8.93
C GLU A 137 2.89 1.47 -10.38
N ALA A 138 3.00 0.17 -10.67
CA ALA A 138 3.09 -0.34 -12.03
C ALA A 138 1.81 -0.11 -12.87
N MET A 139 0.64 0.02 -12.23
CA MET A 139 -0.58 0.48 -12.90
C MET A 139 -0.51 1.99 -13.15
N ASP A 140 -0.03 2.76 -12.17
CA ASP A 140 0.11 4.22 -12.27
C ASP A 140 1.01 4.64 -13.43
N GLU A 141 2.16 3.97 -13.60
CA GLU A 141 3.10 4.20 -14.69
C GLU A 141 2.50 3.97 -16.08
N LYS A 142 1.45 3.14 -16.17
CA LYS A 142 0.77 2.80 -17.43
C LYS A 142 -0.51 3.60 -17.65
N LEU A 143 -0.98 4.31 -16.63
CA LEU A 143 -2.16 5.14 -16.75
C LEU A 143 -1.83 6.38 -17.57
N ASP A 144 -2.64 6.58 -18.60
CA ASP A 144 -2.61 7.75 -19.45
C ASP A 144 -3.95 8.44 -19.34
N VAL A 145 -3.92 9.70 -18.91
CA VAL A 145 -5.13 10.50 -18.62
C VAL A 145 -6.01 10.71 -19.86
N GLU A 146 -5.46 10.61 -21.06
CA GLU A 146 -6.18 10.87 -22.30
C GLU A 146 -6.69 9.58 -22.96
N THR A 147 -6.05 8.44 -22.69
CA THR A 147 -6.29 7.19 -23.43
C THR A 147 -6.70 6.00 -22.57
N SER A 148 -6.52 6.06 -21.25
CA SER A 148 -6.96 4.99 -20.36
C SER A 148 -8.49 4.87 -20.35
N ASN A 149 -8.97 3.63 -20.49
CA ASN A 149 -10.41 3.38 -20.45
C ASN A 149 -10.93 3.29 -19.01
N ARG A 150 -12.26 3.37 -18.87
CA ARG A 150 -12.92 3.34 -17.55
C ARG A 150 -12.58 2.11 -16.72
N THR A 151 -12.43 0.93 -17.33
CA THR A 151 -12.09 -0.30 -16.61
C THR A 151 -10.68 -0.27 -16.04
N GLU A 152 -9.72 0.32 -16.75
CA GLU A 152 -8.35 0.50 -16.27
C GLU A 152 -8.30 1.45 -15.07
N VAL A 153 -9.04 2.55 -15.16
CA VAL A 153 -9.18 3.54 -14.08
C VAL A 153 -9.85 2.92 -12.86
N ASP A 154 -10.97 2.21 -13.03
CA ASP A 154 -11.69 1.57 -11.93
C ASP A 154 -10.80 0.53 -11.22
N ARG A 155 -10.02 -0.24 -11.98
CA ARG A 155 -9.05 -1.20 -11.41
C ARG A 155 -7.94 -0.51 -10.63
N PHE A 156 -7.40 0.59 -11.15
CA PHE A 156 -6.39 1.38 -10.43
C PHE A 156 -6.93 1.94 -9.12
N LEU A 157 -8.14 2.51 -9.13
CA LEU A 157 -8.76 3.09 -7.94
C LEU A 157 -9.04 2.03 -6.88
N GLU A 158 -9.54 0.86 -7.28
CA GLU A 158 -9.79 -0.25 -6.36
C GLU A 158 -8.47 -0.78 -5.76
N GLN A 159 -7.43 -0.94 -6.58
CA GLN A 159 -6.12 -1.36 -6.07
C GLN A 159 -5.52 -0.32 -5.12
N GLY A 160 -5.64 0.97 -5.41
CA GLY A 160 -5.19 2.04 -4.52
C GLY A 160 -5.93 2.05 -3.18
N LYS A 161 -7.23 1.75 -3.18
CA LYS A 161 -8.01 1.55 -1.94
C LYS A 161 -7.48 0.38 -1.12
N ARG A 162 -7.20 -0.78 -1.76
CA ARG A 162 -6.61 -1.95 -1.09
C ARG A 162 -5.25 -1.63 -0.48
N VAL A 163 -4.41 -0.87 -1.18
CA VAL A 163 -3.10 -0.41 -0.68
C VAL A 163 -3.27 0.48 0.55
N ALA A 164 -4.13 1.51 0.47
CA ALA A 164 -4.38 2.43 1.58
C ALA A 164 -4.94 1.70 2.81
N GLU A 165 -5.87 0.77 2.60
CA GLU A 165 -6.44 -0.08 3.66
C GLU A 165 -5.35 -0.94 4.31
N CYS A 166 -4.51 -1.64 3.52
CA CYS A 166 -3.38 -2.41 4.03
C CYS A 166 -2.44 -1.54 4.88
N MET A 167 -2.04 -0.39 4.35
CA MET A 167 -1.14 0.55 5.04
C MET A 167 -1.74 1.05 6.36
N SER A 168 -3.06 1.26 6.43
CA SER A 168 -3.75 1.71 7.65
C SER A 168 -3.66 0.71 8.80
N HIS A 169 -3.45 -0.57 8.50
CA HIS A 169 -3.31 -1.64 9.50
C HIS A 169 -1.86 -1.90 9.91
N SER A 170 -0.89 -1.32 9.20
CA SER A 170 0.54 -1.44 9.51
C SER A 170 1.05 -0.15 10.15
N CYS A 171 1.64 -0.26 11.34
CA CYS A 171 2.20 0.90 12.01
C CYS A 171 3.62 1.29 11.52
N LEU A 172 4.13 0.63 10.47
CA LEU A 172 5.32 1.07 9.75
C LEU A 172 5.01 2.11 8.66
N TYR A 173 3.73 2.38 8.40
CA TYR A 173 3.29 3.51 7.58
C TYR A 173 2.74 4.62 8.45
N ASN A 174 3.03 5.85 8.05
CA ASN A 174 2.51 7.04 8.68
C ASN A 174 1.36 7.64 7.84
N ALA A 175 0.67 8.62 8.40
CA ALA A 175 -0.49 9.23 7.73
C ALA A 175 -0.13 9.97 6.43
N LYS A 176 1.12 10.39 6.23
CA LYS A 176 1.58 10.99 4.96
C LYS A 176 1.63 9.93 3.87
N ASP A 177 2.17 8.74 4.17
CA ASP A 177 2.29 7.65 3.19
C ASP A 177 0.91 7.23 2.67
N ILE A 178 -0.07 7.10 3.57
CA ILE A 178 -1.46 6.76 3.20
C ILE A 178 -2.09 7.87 2.36
N ARG A 179 -1.90 9.14 2.78
CA ARG A 179 -2.41 10.30 2.04
C ARG A 179 -1.85 10.41 0.63
N GLU A 180 -0.62 9.96 0.39
CA GLU A 180 -0.01 9.98 -0.94
C GLU A 180 -0.77 9.10 -1.93
N VAL A 181 -1.10 7.87 -1.52
CA VAL A 181 -1.92 6.93 -2.30
C VAL A 181 -3.32 7.50 -2.51
N GLU A 182 -3.97 7.97 -1.44
CA GLU A 182 -5.31 8.56 -1.53
C GLU A 182 -5.35 9.80 -2.44
N PHE A 183 -4.33 10.65 -2.35
CA PHE A 183 -4.21 11.85 -3.17
C PHE A 183 -4.07 11.48 -4.64
N ARG A 184 -3.21 10.52 -4.98
CA ARG A 184 -3.03 10.07 -6.36
C ARG A 184 -4.32 9.46 -6.92
N CYS A 185 -5.03 8.64 -6.14
CA CYS A 185 -6.35 8.12 -6.53
C CYS A 185 -7.37 9.24 -6.78
N ARG A 186 -7.40 10.28 -5.94
CA ARG A 186 -8.28 11.43 -6.16
C ARG A 186 -7.92 12.23 -7.42
N MET A 187 -6.63 12.39 -7.71
CA MET A 187 -6.17 13.03 -8.95
C MET A 187 -6.63 12.25 -10.17
N VAL A 188 -6.40 10.94 -10.23
CA VAL A 188 -6.84 10.11 -11.36
C VAL A 188 -8.36 10.12 -11.51
N LYS A 189 -9.11 10.07 -10.40
CA LYS A 189 -10.57 10.17 -10.42
C LYS A 189 -11.04 11.52 -10.98
N LEU A 190 -10.40 12.61 -10.59
CA LEU A 190 -10.69 13.96 -11.11
C LEU A 190 -10.34 14.07 -12.59
N ASP A 191 -9.21 13.50 -13.01
CA ASP A 191 -8.74 13.52 -14.39
C ASP A 191 -9.74 12.88 -15.38
N HIS A 192 -10.48 11.87 -14.91
CA HIS A 192 -11.50 11.14 -15.68
C HIS A 192 -12.94 11.57 -15.32
N SER A 193 -13.12 12.77 -14.78
CA SER A 193 -14.43 13.27 -14.36
C SER A 193 -15.01 14.34 -15.27
N GLU A 194 -16.34 14.41 -15.33
CA GLU A 194 -17.13 15.37 -16.12
C GLU A 194 -16.76 16.83 -15.81
N ILE A 195 -16.38 17.13 -14.57
CA ILE A 195 -15.97 18.48 -14.18
C ILE A 195 -14.67 18.90 -14.88
N LEU A 196 -13.68 18.02 -15.03
CA LEU A 196 -12.42 18.41 -15.68
C LEU A 196 -12.62 18.59 -17.20
N GLU A 197 -13.42 17.73 -17.83
CA GLU A 197 -13.82 17.90 -19.22
C GLU A 197 -14.56 19.23 -19.42
N CYS A 198 -15.50 19.55 -18.53
CA CYS A 198 -16.18 20.83 -18.54
C CYS A 198 -15.23 22.02 -18.36
N PHE A 199 -14.26 21.90 -17.44
CA PHE A 199 -13.26 22.94 -17.22
C PHE A 199 -12.43 23.19 -18.48
N LYS A 200 -11.98 22.12 -19.18
CA LYS A 200 -11.30 22.23 -20.47
C LYS A 200 -12.19 22.94 -21.50
N LYS A 201 -13.46 22.53 -21.63
CA LYS A 201 -14.44 23.16 -22.54
C LYS A 201 -14.63 24.66 -22.26
N ILE A 202 -14.80 25.05 -21.00
CA ILE A 202 -14.94 26.45 -20.58
C ILE A 202 -13.67 27.25 -20.90
N ARG A 203 -12.49 26.70 -20.60
CA ARG A 203 -11.22 27.35 -20.88
C ARG A 203 -11.01 27.55 -22.39
N ASP A 204 -11.36 26.53 -23.17
CA ASP A 204 -11.10 26.50 -24.61
C ASP A 204 -12.12 27.34 -25.40
N SER A 205 -13.31 27.62 -24.84
CA SER A 205 -14.30 28.53 -25.45
C SER A 205 -13.82 29.99 -25.50
N LYS A 206 -12.88 30.38 -24.61
CA LYS A 206 -12.38 31.75 -24.44
C LYS A 206 -13.49 32.80 -24.25
N GLU A 207 -14.69 32.38 -23.88
CA GLU A 207 -15.82 33.27 -23.64
C GLU A 207 -15.65 34.02 -22.32
N ASP A 208 -15.97 35.32 -22.29
CA ASP A 208 -16.10 36.04 -21.03
C ASP A 208 -17.40 35.60 -20.33
N LEU A 209 -17.27 34.59 -19.47
CA LEU A 209 -18.37 34.08 -18.66
C LEU A 209 -18.97 35.13 -17.74
N SER A 210 -18.27 36.22 -17.43
CA SER A 210 -18.74 37.26 -16.53
C SER A 210 -19.88 38.11 -17.11
N GLU A 211 -20.05 38.12 -18.44
CA GLU A 211 -21.19 38.75 -19.11
C GLU A 211 -22.46 37.89 -19.02
N LYS A 212 -22.30 36.58 -19.18
CA LYS A 212 -23.39 35.59 -19.11
C LYS A 212 -23.80 35.29 -17.67
N PHE A 213 -22.82 35.20 -16.77
CA PHE A 213 -23.01 34.87 -15.36
C PHE A 213 -22.59 36.06 -14.49
N LYS A 214 -23.50 37.02 -14.32
CA LYS A 214 -23.28 38.24 -13.51
C LYS A 214 -22.81 37.95 -12.07
N CYS A 215 -23.21 36.81 -11.52
CA CYS A 215 -22.78 36.36 -10.19
C CYS A 215 -21.27 36.12 -10.06
N LEU A 216 -20.53 36.02 -11.18
CA LEU A 216 -19.06 35.96 -11.17
C LEU A 216 -18.41 37.32 -10.86
N LYS A 217 -19.15 38.44 -11.06
CA LYS A 217 -18.72 39.80 -10.73
C LYS A 217 -19.12 40.23 -9.32
N GLU A 218 -20.07 39.53 -8.70
CA GLU A 218 -20.58 39.87 -7.37
C GLU A 218 -19.68 39.30 -6.28
N ASP A 219 -18.99 40.19 -5.58
CA ASP A 219 -18.05 39.86 -4.52
C ASP A 219 -18.70 40.11 -3.16
N SER A 220 -18.89 39.06 -2.33
CA SER A 220 -19.00 39.22 -0.86
C SER A 220 -19.23 37.90 -0.11
N GLU A 221 -19.92 36.92 -0.69
CA GLU A 221 -20.34 35.72 0.06
C GLU A 221 -19.81 34.43 -0.56
N LEU A 222 -19.06 33.64 0.22
CA LEU A 222 -18.56 32.31 -0.15
C LEU A 222 -19.67 31.39 -0.69
N LYS A 223 -20.85 31.46 -0.07
CA LYS A 223 -22.04 30.69 -0.48
C LYS A 223 -22.55 31.12 -1.86
N LYS A 224 -22.59 32.42 -2.15
CA LYS A 224 -23.00 32.95 -3.47
C LYS A 224 -21.98 32.58 -4.55
N ARG A 225 -20.68 32.58 -4.23
CA ARG A 225 -19.62 32.12 -5.13
C ARG A 225 -19.78 30.63 -5.47
N ARG A 226 -20.11 29.78 -4.48
CA ARG A 226 -20.40 28.35 -4.69
C ARG A 226 -21.60 28.13 -5.60
N GLU A 227 -22.73 28.75 -5.28
CA GLU A 227 -23.97 28.65 -6.08
C GLU A 227 -23.78 29.14 -7.51
N CYS A 228 -23.00 30.21 -7.70
CA CYS A 228 -22.63 30.70 -9.02
C CYS A 228 -21.80 29.68 -9.81
N ARG A 229 -20.79 29.05 -9.19
CA ARG A 229 -19.99 27.99 -9.86
C ARG A 229 -20.85 26.80 -10.28
N LEU A 230 -21.71 26.31 -9.39
CA LEU A 230 -22.64 25.21 -9.70
C LEU A 230 -23.52 25.54 -10.92
N LYS A 231 -24.05 26.78 -10.97
CA LYS A 231 -24.83 27.25 -12.11
C LYS A 231 -24.02 27.29 -13.41
N VAL A 232 -22.77 27.75 -13.36
CA VAL A 232 -21.87 27.76 -14.52
C VAL A 232 -21.65 26.34 -15.05
N TYR A 233 -21.29 25.38 -14.19
CA TYR A 233 -21.07 23.98 -14.61
C TYR A 233 -22.36 23.36 -15.20
N ALA A 234 -23.51 23.56 -14.55
CA ALA A 234 -24.79 23.06 -15.04
C ALA A 234 -25.17 23.63 -16.42
N GLU A 235 -25.05 24.94 -16.62
CA GLU A 235 -25.46 25.58 -17.87
C GLU A 235 -24.45 25.40 -19.02
N MET A 236 -23.15 25.26 -18.72
CA MET A 236 -22.11 25.10 -19.74
C MET A 236 -21.94 23.65 -20.19
N CYS A 237 -22.20 22.71 -19.28
CA CYS A 237 -21.79 21.30 -19.45
C CYS A 237 -22.85 20.28 -18.99
N GLY A 238 -23.95 20.71 -18.37
CA GLY A 238 -25.03 19.84 -17.90
C GLY A 238 -24.93 19.45 -16.42
N GLU A 239 -26.00 18.82 -15.90
CA GLU A 239 -26.10 18.46 -14.48
C GLU A 239 -25.01 17.47 -14.03
N ALA A 240 -24.55 16.56 -14.90
CA ALA A 240 -23.47 15.63 -14.55
C ALA A 240 -22.15 16.33 -14.16
N ALA A 241 -21.79 17.42 -14.86
CA ALA A 241 -20.62 18.22 -14.53
C ALA A 241 -20.82 19.04 -13.24
N ARG A 242 -22.05 19.47 -12.96
CA ARG A 242 -22.41 20.14 -11.70
C ARG A 242 -22.30 19.18 -10.51
N ASP A 243 -22.87 17.99 -10.62
CA ASP A 243 -22.83 16.97 -9.57
C ASP A 243 -21.36 16.56 -9.32
N SER A 244 -20.60 16.36 -10.40
CA SER A 244 -19.17 16.09 -10.31
C SER A 244 -18.38 17.24 -9.64
N PHE A 245 -18.75 18.51 -9.88
CA PHE A 245 -18.17 19.64 -9.16
C PHE A 245 -18.47 19.59 -7.66
N GLU A 246 -19.72 19.32 -7.30
CA GLU A 246 -20.15 19.24 -5.90
C GLU A 246 -19.41 18.13 -5.14
N GLU A 247 -19.24 16.96 -5.76
CA GLU A 247 -18.47 15.85 -5.19
C GLU A 247 -16.98 16.17 -4.98
N ASN A 248 -16.37 16.96 -5.88
CA ASN A 248 -14.94 17.23 -5.90
C ASN A 248 -14.55 18.60 -5.31
N GLU A 249 -15.51 19.44 -4.91
CA GLU A 249 -15.27 20.84 -4.53
C GLU A 249 -14.21 20.97 -3.44
N GLN A 250 -14.30 20.18 -2.36
CA GLN A 250 -13.33 20.22 -1.26
C GLN A 250 -11.91 19.88 -1.72
N PHE A 251 -11.78 18.89 -2.60
CA PHE A 251 -10.49 18.49 -3.14
C PHE A 251 -9.91 19.58 -4.04
N LEU A 252 -10.72 20.16 -4.93
CA LEU A 252 -10.31 21.28 -5.78
C LEU A 252 -9.89 22.51 -4.99
N LEU A 253 -10.62 22.84 -3.91
CA LEU A 253 -10.26 23.95 -3.01
C LEU A 253 -8.92 23.69 -2.33
N SER A 254 -8.64 22.44 -1.92
CA SER A 254 -7.35 22.08 -1.32
C SER A 254 -6.18 22.23 -2.31
N LEU A 255 -6.39 21.95 -3.60
CA LEU A 255 -5.39 22.16 -4.65
C LEU A 255 -5.13 23.65 -4.90
N ALA A 256 -6.19 24.48 -4.83
CA ALA A 256 -6.07 25.92 -5.05
C ALA A 256 -5.39 26.63 -3.86
N GLY A 257 -5.64 26.20 -2.63
CA GLY A 257 -5.06 26.79 -1.41
C GLY A 257 -3.54 26.60 -1.27
N ASN A 258 -2.95 25.58 -1.92
CA ASN A 258 -1.50 25.39 -1.96
C ASN A 258 -0.77 26.34 -2.93
N ARG A 259 -1.48 27.03 -3.83
CA ARG A 259 -0.85 27.97 -4.79
C ARG A 259 -0.64 29.39 -4.26
N THR A 260 -1.05 29.68 -3.02
CA THR A 260 -0.91 31.01 -2.40
C THR A 260 0.21 31.09 -1.37
N ALA A 261 1.15 30.12 -1.36
CA ALA A 261 2.25 30.03 -0.40
C ALA A 261 3.66 30.08 -1.03
N ASP A 262 3.78 30.47 -2.30
CA ASP A 262 5.06 30.82 -2.96
C ASP A 262 5.04 32.28 -3.43
#